data_AF-A0A967E7D5-F1
#
_entry.id   AF-A0A967E7D5-F1
#
_cell.length_a   1.000
_cell.length_b   1.000
_cell.length_c   1.000
_cell.angle_alpha   90.00
_cell.angle_beta   90.00
_cell.angle_gamma   90.00
#
_symmetry.space_group_name_H-M   'P 1'
#
loop_
_entity.id
_entity.type
_entity.pdbx_description
1 polymer ?
#
loop_
_entity_poly.entity_id
_entity_poly.type
_entity_poly.pdbx_seq_one_letter_code
_entity_poly.pdbx_strand_id
1 'polypeptide(L)'
;MDKLKEAGLIDGALVALSGSLVVRYNECLALLGVKPTKLKQFSIDGMGWSKEVAVEKKNNWYLNTGEANVNAIVLSPDQNGKPVHMPSHSFDRDVMTAVFAAYGREIKDITKDAALIVHLDQSIDTFFDPFDLLRYDTITVRFTLLNKLHEKQQEQRALIQWFNRKNNFIDREVHKKLLESAKKYGDLRKRKLDLDPITLPVNSFYTRAFGGVFVLKDFIETILVFEDGKWFKKATNDTAHEVLLFHVSHDELIETLVRHLVLESNLKSSVRSSRYERIKKHLFSEELTKKEHSIKEILENKLLFKKYLDQMPLEVKKKISGTEIYFQRLIVDRSLKLEEFVDTAYRKALHRPHSSLLEEQKELIWKLLAKIMPKDPLHLYWYDKEAFYKAYETWDPTYQEWVIEDILRNNNNQPS
;
A
#
# COMPACT_ATOMS: atom_id res chain seq x y z
N MET A 1 -18.09 10.17 -2.55
CA MET A 1 -17.54 8.80 -2.68
C MET A 1 -18.16 8.02 -3.84
N ASP A 2 -19.45 8.19 -4.15
CA ASP A 2 -20.11 7.42 -5.22
C ASP A 2 -19.51 7.65 -6.61
N LYS A 3 -19.15 8.91 -6.96
CA LYS A 3 -18.45 9.23 -8.21
C LYS A 3 -17.15 8.44 -8.42
N LEU A 4 -16.39 8.20 -7.35
CA LEU A 4 -15.16 7.41 -7.42
C LEU A 4 -15.44 5.92 -7.63
N LYS A 5 -16.53 5.39 -7.07
CA LYS A 5 -16.98 4.01 -7.31
C LYS A 5 -17.46 3.82 -8.74
N GLU A 6 -18.26 4.74 -9.25
CA GLU A 6 -18.73 4.75 -10.64
C GLU A 6 -17.57 4.83 -11.63
N ALA A 7 -16.53 5.62 -11.30
CA ALA A 7 -15.29 5.69 -12.08
C ALA A 7 -14.35 4.47 -11.92
N GLY A 8 -14.69 3.49 -11.08
CA GLY A 8 -13.86 2.31 -10.80
C GLY A 8 -12.57 2.62 -10.02
N LEU A 9 -12.46 3.79 -9.38
CA LEU A 9 -11.31 4.25 -8.60
C LEU A 9 -11.38 3.87 -7.11
N ILE A 10 -12.52 3.30 -6.69
CA ILE A 10 -12.74 2.70 -5.38
C ILE A 10 -13.12 1.23 -5.59
N ASP A 11 -12.60 0.34 -4.73
CA ASP A 11 -12.89 -1.10 -4.74
C ASP A 11 -12.43 -1.83 -6.03
N GLY A 12 -11.33 -1.37 -6.64
CA GLY A 12 -10.77 -1.91 -7.87
C GLY A 12 -10.73 -3.43 -7.88
N ALA A 13 -11.43 -4.04 -8.84
CA ALA A 13 -11.52 -5.49 -9.13
C ALA A 13 -11.33 -6.43 -7.93
N LEU A 14 -11.93 -6.16 -6.77
CA LEU A 14 -11.87 -7.05 -5.60
C LEU A 14 -12.42 -8.45 -5.95
N VAL A 15 -12.03 -9.46 -5.18
CA VAL A 15 -12.55 -10.81 -5.35
C VAL A 15 -13.81 -10.97 -4.51
N ALA A 16 -14.95 -11.11 -5.19
CA ALA A 16 -16.23 -11.35 -4.53
C ALA A 16 -16.28 -12.77 -3.97
N LEU A 17 -16.59 -12.89 -2.68
CA LEU A 17 -16.77 -14.17 -1.98
C LEU A 17 -18.25 -14.42 -1.73
N SER A 18 -18.69 -15.64 -2.00
CA SER A 18 -20.03 -16.11 -1.68
C SER A 18 -20.04 -17.62 -1.43
N GLY A 19 -21.10 -18.13 -0.79
CA GLY A 19 -21.32 -19.57 -0.61
C GLY A 19 -20.18 -20.25 0.17
N SER A 20 -19.56 -21.27 -0.44
CA SER A 20 -18.51 -22.07 0.20
C SER A 20 -17.24 -21.29 0.52
N LEU A 21 -16.92 -20.25 -0.25
CA LEU A 21 -15.73 -19.42 0.00
C LEU A 21 -15.84 -18.62 1.31
N VAL A 22 -17.05 -18.18 1.66
CA VAL A 22 -17.32 -17.50 2.93
C VAL A 22 -17.11 -18.45 4.12
N VAL A 23 -17.52 -19.71 3.98
CA VAL A 23 -17.28 -20.75 5.01
C VAL A 23 -15.78 -20.94 5.22
N ARG A 24 -15.02 -21.13 4.13
CA ARG A 24 -13.55 -21.27 4.21
C ARG A 24 -12.87 -20.04 4.79
N TYR A 25 -13.32 -18.84 4.40
CA TYR A 25 -12.82 -17.59 4.97
C TYR A 25 -13.04 -17.55 6.49
N ASN A 26 -14.22 -17.93 6.95
CA ASN A 26 -14.55 -18.00 8.36
C ASN A 26 -13.73 -19.03 9.14
N GLU A 27 -13.41 -20.17 8.52
CA GLU A 27 -12.49 -21.16 9.10
C GLU A 27 -11.06 -20.59 9.21
N CYS A 28 -10.58 -19.85 8.20
CA CYS A 28 -9.31 -19.13 8.28
C CYS A 28 -9.31 -18.05 9.38
N LEU A 29 -10.39 -17.27 9.49
CA LEU A 29 -10.53 -16.29 10.57
C LEU A 29 -10.45 -16.95 11.95
N ALA A 30 -11.13 -18.08 12.14
CA ALA A 30 -11.11 -18.82 13.39
C ALA A 30 -9.70 -19.32 13.74
N LEU A 31 -8.91 -19.78 12.76
CA LEU A 31 -7.50 -20.14 12.95
C LEU A 31 -6.63 -18.96 13.36
N LEU A 32 -6.92 -17.76 12.85
CA LEU A 32 -6.25 -16.52 13.24
C LEU A 32 -6.74 -15.98 14.60
N GLY A 33 -7.64 -16.68 15.31
CA GLY A 33 -8.20 -16.22 16.58
C GLY A 33 -9.29 -15.15 16.44
N VAL A 34 -9.78 -14.93 15.21
CA VAL A 34 -10.79 -13.93 14.89
C VAL A 34 -12.16 -14.59 14.83
N LYS A 35 -13.17 -14.00 15.47
CA LYS A 35 -14.54 -14.52 15.39
C LYS A 35 -15.01 -14.55 13.93
N PRO A 36 -15.73 -15.58 13.47
CA PRO A 36 -16.32 -15.62 12.13
C PRO A 36 -17.19 -14.40 11.81
N THR A 37 -17.23 -13.97 10.54
CA THR A 37 -18.18 -12.96 10.04
C THR A 37 -19.56 -13.58 9.84
N LYS A 38 -20.61 -12.76 10.02
CA LYS A 38 -22.01 -13.12 9.74
C LYS A 38 -22.44 -12.78 8.31
N LEU A 39 -21.59 -12.11 7.53
CA LEU A 39 -21.88 -11.71 6.16
C LEU A 39 -21.97 -12.94 5.25
N LYS A 40 -22.97 -12.94 4.36
CA LYS A 40 -23.17 -14.03 3.38
C LYS A 40 -22.41 -13.82 2.08
N GLN A 41 -22.11 -12.56 1.77
CA GLN A 41 -21.39 -12.13 0.58
C GLN A 41 -20.61 -10.87 0.94
N PHE A 42 -19.36 -10.80 0.51
CA PHE A 42 -18.47 -9.65 0.68
C PHE A 42 -17.29 -9.77 -0.28
N SER A 43 -16.51 -8.71 -0.42
CA SER A 43 -15.34 -8.67 -1.30
C SER A 43 -14.04 -8.60 -0.52
N ILE A 44 -13.00 -9.30 -1.02
CA ILE A 44 -11.65 -9.30 -0.46
C ILE A 44 -10.61 -8.75 -1.44
N ASP A 45 -9.53 -8.21 -0.88
CA ASP A 45 -8.39 -7.67 -1.61
C ASP A 45 -7.30 -8.74 -1.89
N GLY A 46 -6.16 -8.33 -2.45
CA GLY A 46 -5.05 -9.23 -2.77
C GLY A 46 -4.48 -10.02 -1.58
N MET A 47 -4.61 -9.50 -0.36
CA MET A 47 -4.18 -10.18 0.88
C MET A 47 -5.33 -10.90 1.60
N GLY A 48 -6.56 -10.80 1.10
CA GLY A 48 -7.73 -11.39 1.75
C GLY A 48 -8.39 -10.47 2.78
N TRP A 49 -8.01 -9.20 2.84
CA TRP A 49 -8.67 -8.19 3.68
C TRP A 49 -9.97 -7.72 3.03
N SER A 50 -11.01 -7.51 3.83
CA SER A 50 -12.32 -7.04 3.41
C SER A 50 -12.75 -5.84 4.23
N LYS A 51 -13.13 -4.78 3.52
CA LYS A 51 -13.70 -3.56 4.12
C LYS A 51 -14.99 -3.84 4.88
N GLU A 52 -15.85 -4.70 4.34
CA GLU A 52 -17.16 -5.01 4.94
C GLU A 52 -16.97 -5.77 6.27
N VAL A 53 -16.03 -6.72 6.30
CA VAL A 53 -15.67 -7.46 7.50
C VAL A 53 -14.99 -6.54 8.53
N ALA A 54 -14.11 -5.63 8.10
CA ALA A 54 -13.49 -4.64 8.98
C ALA A 54 -14.54 -3.74 9.67
N VAL A 55 -15.55 -3.28 8.92
CA VAL A 55 -16.67 -2.49 9.45
C VAL A 55 -17.52 -3.29 10.43
N GLU A 56 -17.87 -4.54 10.10
CA GLU A 56 -18.62 -5.43 11.00
C GLU A 56 -17.88 -5.63 12.33
N LYS A 57 -16.56 -5.85 12.27
CA LYS A 57 -15.72 -6.11 13.43
C LYS A 57 -15.28 -4.85 14.17
N LYS A 58 -15.50 -3.66 13.59
CA LYS A 58 -14.94 -2.38 14.05
C LYS A 58 -13.42 -2.45 14.27
N ASN A 59 -12.74 -3.23 13.44
CA ASN A 59 -11.30 -3.43 13.51
C ASN A 59 -10.76 -3.52 12.09
N ASN A 60 -9.94 -2.54 11.69
CA ASN A 60 -9.34 -2.52 10.36
C ASN A 60 -8.20 -3.54 10.21
N TRP A 61 -7.60 -3.99 11.32
CA TRP A 61 -6.43 -4.88 11.34
C TRP A 61 -6.81 -6.28 11.81
N TYR A 62 -8.04 -6.71 11.53
CA TYR A 62 -8.53 -7.98 12.05
C TYR A 62 -7.75 -9.21 11.54
N LEU A 63 -6.98 -9.10 10.45
CA LEU A 63 -6.11 -10.19 9.98
C LEU A 63 -4.75 -10.22 10.71
N ASN A 64 -4.34 -9.11 11.29
CA ASN A 64 -3.02 -8.99 11.90
C ASN A 64 -3.07 -9.35 13.38
N THR A 65 -1.98 -9.93 13.87
CA THR A 65 -1.77 -10.13 15.31
C THR A 65 -0.83 -9.04 15.81
N GLY A 66 -1.42 -7.93 16.26
CA GLY A 66 -0.68 -6.73 16.62
C GLY A 66 -0.17 -5.96 15.39
N GLU A 67 0.86 -5.14 15.59
CA GLU A 67 1.44 -4.32 14.51
C GLU A 67 2.58 -5.04 13.76
N ALA A 68 3.20 -6.06 14.35
CA ALA A 68 4.29 -6.82 13.75
C ALA A 68 3.78 -7.95 12.85
N ASN A 69 2.89 -8.79 13.35
CA ASN A 69 2.56 -10.03 12.64
C ASN A 69 1.43 -9.83 11.63
N VAL A 70 1.80 -9.77 10.36
CA VAL A 70 0.87 -9.61 9.24
C VAL A 70 0.48 -10.97 8.70
N ASN A 71 -0.81 -11.17 8.46
CA ASN A 71 -1.32 -12.39 7.84
C ASN A 71 -2.13 -12.05 6.60
N ALA A 72 -2.07 -12.93 5.60
CA ALA A 72 -2.93 -12.90 4.44
C ALA A 72 -3.72 -14.21 4.32
N ILE A 73 -4.93 -14.12 3.75
CA ILE A 73 -5.78 -15.26 3.43
C ILE A 73 -5.90 -15.35 1.91
N VAL A 74 -5.45 -16.48 1.35
CA VAL A 74 -5.54 -16.80 -0.07
C VAL A 74 -6.60 -17.89 -0.28
N LEU A 75 -7.67 -17.51 -0.95
CA LEU A 75 -8.85 -18.32 -1.26
C LEU A 75 -9.02 -18.60 -2.75
N SER A 76 -8.44 -17.77 -3.63
CA SER A 76 -8.55 -17.93 -5.08
C SER A 76 -7.28 -17.46 -5.79
N PRO A 77 -6.89 -18.10 -6.92
CA PRO A 77 -5.87 -17.55 -7.81
C PRO A 77 -6.25 -16.16 -8.36
N ASP A 78 -7.53 -15.79 -8.34
CA ASP A 78 -8.00 -14.48 -8.80
C ASP A 78 -7.55 -13.32 -7.90
N GLN A 79 -7.01 -13.61 -6.70
CA GLN A 79 -6.37 -12.61 -5.85
C GLN A 79 -5.01 -12.15 -6.40
N ASN A 80 -4.42 -12.88 -7.35
CA ASN A 80 -3.15 -12.50 -7.96
C ASN A 80 -3.27 -11.17 -8.71
N GLY A 81 -2.36 -10.23 -8.43
CA GLY A 81 -2.34 -8.90 -9.04
C GLY A 81 -3.48 -7.98 -8.61
N LYS A 82 -4.30 -8.36 -7.62
CA LYS A 82 -5.34 -7.49 -7.07
C LYS A 82 -4.76 -6.42 -6.17
N PRO A 83 -5.38 -5.23 -6.10
CA PRO A 83 -4.92 -4.18 -5.19
C PRO A 83 -4.96 -4.67 -3.74
N VAL A 84 -3.98 -4.22 -2.96
CA VAL A 84 -3.95 -4.39 -1.50
C VAL A 84 -4.37 -3.07 -0.89
N HIS A 85 -5.54 -3.03 -0.26
CA HIS A 85 -6.12 -1.78 0.22
C HIS A 85 -5.55 -1.35 1.56
N MET A 86 -5.22 -2.32 2.42
CA MET A 86 -4.74 -2.08 3.77
C MET A 86 -3.44 -2.84 4.06
N PRO A 87 -2.34 -2.56 3.34
CA PRO A 87 -1.06 -3.18 3.67
C PRO A 87 -0.57 -2.66 5.03
N SER A 88 0.19 -3.44 5.78
CA SER A 88 0.81 -2.96 7.03
C SER A 88 2.17 -2.33 6.73
N HIS A 89 2.91 -2.95 5.82
CA HIS A 89 4.19 -2.49 5.31
C HIS A 89 4.13 -2.11 3.82
N SER A 90 5.04 -1.27 3.33
CA SER A 90 5.10 -0.93 1.89
C SER A 90 5.36 -2.13 0.99
N PHE A 91 6.13 -3.12 1.46
CA PHE A 91 6.52 -4.30 0.66
C PHE A 91 5.49 -5.43 0.68
N ASP A 92 4.41 -5.38 1.48
CA ASP A 92 3.45 -6.49 1.62
C ASP A 92 2.85 -6.90 0.25
N ARG A 93 2.64 -5.91 -0.64
CA ARG A 93 2.16 -6.14 -2.02
C ARG A 93 3.18 -6.95 -2.84
N ASP A 94 4.45 -6.61 -2.72
CA ASP A 94 5.53 -7.22 -3.50
C ASP A 94 5.80 -8.64 -2.98
N VAL A 95 5.69 -8.85 -1.66
CA VAL A 95 5.70 -10.18 -1.03
C VAL A 95 4.59 -11.07 -1.61
N MET A 96 3.35 -10.57 -1.67
CA MET A 96 2.25 -11.35 -2.27
C MET A 96 2.49 -11.65 -3.75
N THR A 97 3.06 -10.70 -4.50
CA THR A 97 3.42 -10.90 -5.90
C THR A 97 4.47 -12.02 -6.05
N ALA A 98 5.49 -12.03 -5.19
CA ALA A 98 6.50 -13.09 -5.14
C ALA A 98 5.89 -14.46 -4.78
N VAL A 99 4.96 -14.51 -3.82
CA VAL A 99 4.24 -15.74 -3.43
C VAL A 99 3.45 -16.32 -4.60
N PHE A 100 2.67 -15.50 -5.31
CA PHE A 100 1.91 -15.95 -6.48
C PHE A 100 2.81 -16.34 -7.66
N ALA A 101 3.95 -15.65 -7.84
CA ALA A 101 4.93 -16.01 -8.86
C ALA A 101 5.58 -17.37 -8.57
N ALA A 102 5.93 -17.65 -7.32
CA ALA A 102 6.58 -18.89 -6.90
C ALA A 102 5.62 -20.09 -6.87
N TYR A 103 4.42 -19.91 -6.32
CA TYR A 103 3.49 -21.01 -6.01
C TYR A 103 2.14 -20.92 -6.73
N GLY A 104 2.03 -20.17 -7.83
CA GLY A 104 0.75 -19.95 -8.52
C GLY A 104 0.02 -21.23 -8.94
N ARG A 105 0.76 -22.30 -9.31
CA ARG A 105 0.15 -23.60 -9.68
C ARG A 105 -0.39 -24.32 -8.45
N GLU A 106 0.40 -24.34 -7.37
CA GLU A 106 0.05 -24.96 -6.10
C GLU A 106 -1.11 -24.23 -5.42
N ILE A 107 -1.09 -22.89 -5.40
CA ILE A 107 -2.18 -22.06 -4.90
C ILE A 107 -3.47 -22.38 -5.68
N LYS A 108 -3.41 -22.43 -7.01
CA LYS A 108 -4.57 -22.80 -7.84
C LYS A 108 -5.09 -24.21 -7.54
N ASP A 109 -4.23 -25.15 -7.18
CA ASP A 109 -4.66 -26.49 -6.82
C ASP A 109 -5.25 -26.57 -5.41
N ILE A 110 -4.61 -25.95 -4.43
CA ILE A 110 -5.04 -25.93 -3.01
C ILE A 110 -6.38 -25.20 -2.85
N THR A 111 -6.56 -24.07 -3.54
CA THR A 111 -7.77 -23.22 -3.42
C THR A 111 -9.04 -23.83 -4.02
N LYS A 112 -8.95 -24.95 -4.75
CA LYS A 112 -10.14 -25.67 -5.25
C LYS A 112 -11.02 -26.15 -4.11
N ASP A 113 -10.42 -26.76 -3.10
CA ASP A 113 -11.08 -27.45 -2.00
C ASP A 113 -10.71 -26.90 -0.61
N ALA A 114 -9.64 -26.13 -0.50
CA ALA A 114 -9.18 -25.52 0.76
C ALA A 114 -8.87 -24.03 0.61
N ALA A 115 -8.14 -23.49 1.60
CA ALA A 115 -7.61 -22.14 1.64
C ALA A 115 -6.20 -22.15 2.24
N LEU A 116 -5.46 -21.09 1.99
CA LEU A 116 -4.09 -20.92 2.45
C LEU A 116 -4.00 -19.66 3.30
N ILE A 117 -3.45 -19.78 4.51
CA ILE A 117 -3.04 -18.64 5.31
C ILE A 117 -1.55 -18.42 5.06
N VAL A 118 -1.20 -17.19 4.73
CA VAL A 118 0.17 -16.77 4.50
C VAL A 118 0.58 -15.91 5.69
N HIS A 119 1.59 -16.37 6.42
CA HIS A 119 2.15 -15.67 7.57
C HIS A 119 3.41 -14.93 7.13
N LEU A 120 3.41 -13.62 7.31
CA LEU A 120 4.57 -12.77 7.05
C LEU A 120 5.34 -12.66 8.37
N ASP A 121 6.30 -13.54 8.58
CA ASP A 121 7.10 -13.66 9.81
C ASP A 121 8.43 -12.92 9.67
N GLN A 122 8.73 -12.13 10.67
CA GLN A 122 9.75 -11.08 10.64
C GLN A 122 10.76 -11.33 11.77
N SER A 123 10.62 -12.47 12.44
CA SER A 123 11.36 -12.84 13.65
C SER A 123 11.20 -11.82 14.78
N ILE A 124 10.07 -11.12 14.82
CA ILE A 124 9.69 -10.15 15.85
C ILE A 124 8.30 -10.51 16.36
N ASP A 125 8.21 -10.99 17.59
CA ASP A 125 6.93 -11.40 18.19
C ASP A 125 6.03 -10.19 18.44
N THR A 126 6.60 -9.08 18.93
CA THR A 126 5.89 -7.85 19.27
C THR A 126 6.87 -6.67 19.25
N PHE A 127 6.41 -5.53 18.77
CA PHE A 127 7.16 -4.29 18.84
C PHE A 127 7.06 -3.66 20.23
N PHE A 128 8.20 -3.32 20.83
CA PHE A 128 8.26 -2.58 22.09
C PHE A 128 8.65 -1.12 21.87
N ASP A 129 9.53 -0.89 20.89
CA ASP A 129 10.04 0.44 20.58
C ASP A 129 10.27 0.64 19.07
N PRO A 130 10.12 1.87 18.52
CA PRO A 130 10.41 2.14 17.12
C PRO A 130 11.78 1.65 16.62
N PHE A 131 12.81 1.58 17.48
CA PHE A 131 14.12 1.06 17.07
C PHE A 131 14.10 -0.45 16.77
N ASP A 132 13.10 -1.21 17.22
CA ASP A 132 12.92 -2.62 16.82
C ASP A 132 12.77 -2.76 15.30
N LEU A 133 12.26 -1.72 14.62
CA LEU A 133 12.15 -1.66 13.16
C LEU A 133 13.51 -1.67 12.45
N LEU A 134 14.60 -1.29 13.13
CA LEU A 134 15.94 -1.33 12.56
C LEU A 134 16.46 -2.75 12.41
N ARG A 135 16.00 -3.69 13.25
CA ARG A 135 16.38 -5.12 13.19
C ARG A 135 15.78 -5.86 12.00
N TYR A 136 14.97 -5.15 11.22
CA TYR A 136 14.07 -5.75 10.25
C TYR A 136 14.75 -5.88 8.88
N ASP A 137 15.48 -6.97 8.66
CA ASP A 137 16.31 -7.14 7.45
C ASP A 137 15.80 -8.22 6.50
N THR A 138 15.06 -9.20 7.03
CA THR A 138 14.49 -10.28 6.23
C THR A 138 13.08 -10.59 6.69
N ILE A 139 12.25 -10.99 5.73
CA ILE A 139 10.91 -11.50 5.97
C ILE A 139 10.84 -12.95 5.49
N THR A 140 10.35 -13.82 6.35
CA THR A 140 10.08 -15.23 6.06
C THR A 140 8.58 -15.43 5.90
N VAL A 141 8.17 -15.78 4.69
CA VAL A 141 6.80 -16.11 4.36
C VAL A 141 6.56 -17.58 4.64
N ARG A 142 5.66 -17.88 5.58
CA ARG A 142 5.26 -19.25 5.93
C ARG A 142 3.83 -19.50 5.50
N PHE A 143 3.50 -20.77 5.30
CA PHE A 143 2.23 -21.21 4.76
C PHE A 143 1.52 -22.17 5.71
N THR A 144 0.27 -21.85 6.05
CA THR A 144 -0.60 -22.73 6.84
C THR A 144 -1.81 -23.12 6.01
N LEU A 145 -1.96 -24.41 5.71
CA LEU A 145 -3.12 -24.92 4.97
C LEU A 145 -4.30 -25.15 5.91
N LEU A 146 -5.49 -24.75 5.44
CA LEU A 146 -6.74 -25.09 6.09
C LEU A 146 -6.94 -26.61 6.17
N ASN A 147 -7.59 -27.07 7.24
CA ASN A 147 -7.90 -28.48 7.49
C ASN A 147 -6.69 -29.43 7.57
N LYS A 148 -5.46 -28.89 7.69
CA LYS A 148 -4.23 -29.67 7.81
C LYS A 148 -4.12 -30.73 6.71
N LEU A 149 -4.46 -30.37 5.46
CA LEU A 149 -4.47 -31.30 4.32
C LEU A 149 -3.12 -32.01 4.14
N HIS A 150 -2.02 -31.38 4.54
CA HIS A 150 -0.70 -32.00 4.58
C HIS A 150 -0.65 -33.23 5.51
N GLU A 151 -1.14 -33.11 6.74
CA GLU A 151 -1.22 -34.24 7.69
C GLU A 151 -2.10 -35.37 7.11
N LYS A 152 -3.22 -35.01 6.47
CA LYS A 152 -4.12 -35.98 5.81
C LYS A 152 -3.50 -36.66 4.61
N GLN A 153 -2.64 -35.98 3.86
CA GLN A 153 -1.85 -36.58 2.80
C GLN A 153 -0.84 -37.60 3.37
N GLN A 154 -0.17 -37.29 4.47
CA GLN A 154 0.75 -38.22 5.13
C GLN A 154 0.00 -39.47 5.64
N GLU A 155 -1.16 -39.30 6.27
CA GLU A 155 -2.04 -40.40 6.68
C GLU A 155 -2.44 -41.28 5.48
N GLN A 156 -2.84 -40.67 4.35
CA GLN A 156 -3.20 -41.40 3.13
C GLN A 156 -2.01 -42.17 2.55
N ARG A 157 -0.81 -41.58 2.55
CA ARG A 157 0.43 -42.27 2.13
C ARG A 157 0.77 -43.44 3.04
N ALA A 158 0.63 -43.28 4.36
CA ALA A 158 0.84 -44.36 5.33
C ALA A 158 -0.15 -45.51 5.12
N LEU A 159 -1.43 -45.21 4.85
CA LEU A 159 -2.44 -46.22 4.51
C LEU A 159 -2.09 -46.98 3.22
N ILE A 160 -1.58 -46.30 2.20
CA ILE A 160 -1.14 -46.93 0.95
C ILE A 160 0.09 -47.81 1.18
N GLN A 161 1.06 -47.34 1.96
CA GLN A 161 2.22 -48.14 2.34
C GLN A 161 1.79 -49.38 3.12
N TRP A 162 0.83 -49.24 4.04
CA TRP A 162 0.27 -50.37 4.78
C TRP A 162 -0.43 -51.35 3.82
N PHE A 163 -1.31 -50.86 2.95
CA PHE A 163 -1.98 -51.66 1.92
C PHE A 163 -0.99 -52.47 1.06
N ASN A 164 0.12 -51.86 0.65
CA ASN A 164 1.17 -52.50 -0.16
C ASN A 164 2.09 -53.46 0.62
N ARG A 165 2.00 -53.54 1.96
CA ARG A 165 2.83 -54.46 2.76
C ARG A 165 2.18 -55.84 2.81
N LYS A 166 2.95 -56.89 2.50
CA LYS A 166 2.55 -58.30 2.64
C LYS A 166 1.18 -58.57 1.96
N ASN A 167 0.25 -59.21 2.68
CA ASN A 167 -1.09 -59.58 2.20
C ASN A 167 -2.19 -58.60 2.64
N ASN A 168 -1.82 -57.38 3.07
CA ASN A 168 -2.79 -56.39 3.57
C ASN A 168 -3.74 -55.88 2.47
N PHE A 169 -3.42 -56.13 1.20
CA PHE A 169 -4.32 -55.85 0.07
C PHE A 169 -5.61 -56.70 0.06
N ILE A 170 -5.72 -57.72 0.91
CA ILE A 170 -6.93 -58.54 1.09
C ILE A 170 -7.77 -58.01 2.28
N ASP A 171 -7.17 -57.19 3.14
CA ASP A 171 -7.82 -56.68 4.35
C ASP A 171 -8.90 -55.63 4.01
N ARG A 172 -10.16 -56.02 4.26
CA ARG A 172 -11.33 -55.17 4.00
C ARG A 172 -11.36 -53.91 4.87
N GLU A 173 -10.75 -53.94 6.06
CA GLU A 173 -10.66 -52.75 6.93
C GLU A 173 -9.72 -51.70 6.35
N VAL A 174 -8.60 -52.13 5.74
CA VAL A 174 -7.69 -51.21 5.03
C VAL A 174 -8.39 -50.58 3.83
N HIS A 175 -9.18 -51.37 3.07
CA HIS A 175 -9.98 -50.84 1.95
C HIS A 175 -11.00 -49.80 2.42
N LYS A 176 -11.70 -50.07 3.52
CA LYS A 176 -12.70 -49.16 4.08
C LYS A 176 -12.06 -47.84 4.50
N LYS A 177 -10.93 -47.87 5.20
CA LYS A 177 -10.18 -46.66 5.59
C LYS A 177 -9.69 -45.85 4.39
N LEU A 178 -9.20 -46.53 3.33
CA LEU A 178 -8.80 -45.85 2.09
C LEU A 178 -9.98 -45.18 1.38
N LEU A 179 -11.13 -45.87 1.29
CA LEU A 179 -12.34 -45.33 0.67
C LEU A 179 -12.91 -44.14 1.45
N GLU A 180 -12.93 -44.21 2.79
CA GLU A 180 -13.37 -43.11 3.66
C GLU A 180 -12.46 -41.89 3.51
N SER A 181 -11.13 -42.11 3.50
CA SER A 181 -10.15 -41.05 3.25
C SER A 181 -10.37 -40.39 1.88
N ALA A 182 -10.52 -41.18 0.82
CA ALA A 182 -10.70 -40.68 -0.54
C ALA A 182 -12.05 -39.95 -0.73
N LYS A 183 -13.14 -40.41 -0.10
CA LYS A 183 -14.43 -39.74 -0.16
C LYS A 183 -14.43 -38.39 0.55
N LYS A 184 -13.70 -38.28 1.66
CA LYS A 184 -13.70 -37.07 2.50
C LYS A 184 -12.72 -36.00 1.99
N TYR A 185 -11.53 -36.39 1.56
CA TYR A 185 -10.45 -35.46 1.20
C TYR A 185 -10.00 -35.54 -0.27
N GLY A 186 -10.58 -36.45 -1.06
CA GLY A 186 -10.15 -36.71 -2.43
C GLY A 186 -8.83 -37.49 -2.51
N ASP A 187 -8.25 -37.50 -3.71
CA ASP A 187 -6.93 -38.08 -3.96
C ASP A 187 -5.83 -37.04 -3.71
N LEU A 188 -5.10 -37.19 -2.61
CA LEU A 188 -4.03 -36.27 -2.23
C LEU A 188 -2.66 -36.74 -2.72
N ARG A 189 -2.51 -37.95 -3.27
CA ARG A 189 -1.20 -38.62 -3.45
C ARG A 189 -0.19 -37.78 -4.25
N LYS A 190 -0.67 -37.15 -5.33
CA LYS A 190 0.15 -36.39 -6.29
C LYS A 190 0.13 -34.88 -6.06
N ARG A 191 -0.64 -34.40 -5.08
CA ARG A 191 -0.77 -32.96 -4.81
C ARG A 191 0.48 -32.45 -4.09
N LYS A 192 0.98 -31.28 -4.47
CA LYS A 192 2.04 -30.59 -3.72
C LYS A 192 1.37 -29.65 -2.72
N LEU A 193 1.28 -30.12 -1.47
CA LEU A 193 0.62 -29.42 -0.36
C LEU A 193 1.61 -28.87 0.65
N ASP A 194 2.90 -29.19 0.48
CA ASP A 194 4.00 -28.65 1.26
C ASP A 194 4.63 -27.51 0.45
N LEU A 195 4.60 -26.31 1.03
CA LEU A 195 5.12 -25.09 0.41
C LEU A 195 6.32 -24.64 1.25
N ASP A 196 7.49 -24.63 0.64
CA ASP A 196 8.71 -24.18 1.31
C ASP A 196 8.57 -22.70 1.70
N PRO A 197 9.10 -22.29 2.87
CA PRO A 197 9.12 -20.87 3.24
C PRO A 197 9.91 -20.03 2.24
N ILE A 198 9.43 -18.83 1.94
CA ILE A 198 10.15 -17.86 1.09
C ILE A 198 10.81 -16.83 2.00
N THR A 199 12.13 -16.65 1.87
CA THR A 199 12.83 -15.56 2.55
C THR A 199 13.14 -14.45 1.57
N LEU A 200 12.71 -13.23 1.89
CA LEU A 200 12.97 -12.03 1.08
C LEU A 200 13.76 -11.01 1.90
N PRO A 201 14.78 -10.35 1.32
CA PRO A 201 15.44 -9.23 1.97
C PRO A 201 14.50 -8.02 2.01
N VAL A 202 14.53 -7.29 3.12
CA VAL A 202 13.77 -6.05 3.31
C VAL A 202 14.77 -4.93 3.55
N ASN A 203 14.74 -3.95 2.65
CA ASN A 203 15.63 -2.81 2.68
C ASN A 203 14.91 -1.61 3.32
N SER A 204 14.84 -0.47 2.65
CA SER A 204 14.00 0.66 3.09
C SER A 204 12.51 0.36 2.94
N PHE A 205 11.70 0.66 3.96
CA PHE A 205 10.26 0.42 3.95
C PHE A 205 9.47 1.44 4.77
N TYR A 206 8.16 1.40 4.60
CA TYR A 206 7.20 2.12 5.44
C TYR A 206 6.38 1.12 6.26
N THR A 207 6.14 1.41 7.53
CA THR A 207 5.20 0.68 8.38
C THR A 207 4.16 1.61 8.96
N ARG A 208 2.93 1.11 9.14
CA ARG A 208 1.88 1.80 9.91
C ARG A 208 2.06 1.68 11.42
N ALA A 209 2.96 0.81 11.88
CA ALA A 209 3.29 0.67 13.29
C ALA A 209 3.70 2.03 13.89
N PHE A 210 3.47 2.21 15.19
CA PHE A 210 3.78 3.46 15.90
C PHE A 210 3.16 4.73 15.28
N GLY A 211 2.01 4.60 14.60
CA GLY A 211 1.34 5.72 13.94
C GLY A 211 1.92 6.14 12.59
N GLY A 212 2.85 5.37 12.03
CA GLY A 212 3.45 5.62 10.71
C GLY A 212 4.93 5.99 10.80
N VAL A 213 5.80 5.10 10.32
CA VAL A 213 7.25 5.29 10.32
C VAL A 213 7.84 4.87 8.96
N PHE A 214 8.65 5.74 8.39
CA PHE A 214 9.52 5.42 7.26
C PHE A 214 10.90 5.03 7.79
N VAL A 215 11.39 3.89 7.34
CA VAL A 215 12.71 3.35 7.67
C VAL A 215 13.54 3.36 6.40
N LEU A 216 14.51 4.26 6.31
CA LEU A 216 15.37 4.43 5.14
C LEU A 216 16.78 3.93 5.47
N LYS A 217 17.09 2.68 5.09
CA LYS A 217 18.35 2.00 5.44
C LYS A 217 19.44 2.10 4.37
N ASP A 218 19.06 2.27 3.11
CA ASP A 218 19.97 2.08 1.96
C ASP A 218 20.80 3.32 1.60
N PHE A 219 20.89 4.29 2.51
CA PHE A 219 21.47 5.61 2.27
C PHE A 219 22.72 5.82 3.13
N ILE A 220 23.35 6.99 2.99
CA ILE A 220 24.61 7.31 3.69
C ILE A 220 24.49 7.09 5.21
N GLU A 221 23.33 7.41 5.78
CA GLU A 221 22.98 7.14 7.17
C GLU A 221 21.55 6.61 7.20
N THR A 222 21.21 5.82 8.23
CA THR A 222 19.84 5.35 8.40
C THR A 222 18.95 6.48 8.90
N ILE A 223 17.83 6.71 8.20
CA ILE A 223 16.89 7.79 8.51
C ILE A 223 15.55 7.18 8.92
N LEU A 224 15.05 7.57 10.10
CA LEU A 224 13.69 7.29 10.55
C LEU A 224 12.84 8.55 10.44
N VAL A 225 11.73 8.47 9.71
CA VAL A 225 10.78 9.58 9.60
C VAL A 225 9.44 9.18 10.21
N PHE A 226 9.04 9.89 11.26
CA PHE A 226 7.81 9.64 12.01
C PHE A 226 6.67 10.55 11.55
N GLU A 227 5.50 9.96 11.36
CA GLU A 227 4.24 10.70 11.19
C GLU A 227 3.65 11.15 12.52
N ASP A 228 3.81 10.35 13.58
CA ASP A 228 3.28 10.65 14.91
C ASP A 228 4.31 11.41 15.77
N GLY A 229 3.94 12.63 16.17
CA GLY A 229 4.80 13.49 16.98
C GLY A 229 5.05 13.00 18.41
N LYS A 230 4.21 12.10 18.97
CA LYS A 230 4.45 11.52 20.31
C LYS A 230 5.55 10.48 20.25
N TRP A 231 5.49 9.59 19.26
CA TRP A 231 6.53 8.57 19.06
C TRP A 231 7.86 9.20 18.67
N PHE A 232 7.84 10.24 17.83
CA PHE A 232 9.04 11.03 17.54
C PHE A 232 9.72 11.56 18.81
N LYS A 233 8.97 12.22 19.71
CA LYS A 233 9.50 12.74 20.98
C LYS A 233 10.04 11.65 21.90
N LYS A 234 9.44 10.46 21.87
CA LYS A 234 9.93 9.31 22.64
C LYS A 234 11.26 8.82 22.07
N ALA A 235 11.35 8.68 20.74
CA ALA A 235 12.55 8.22 20.06
C ALA A 235 13.73 9.19 20.22
N THR A 236 13.49 10.50 20.23
CA THR A 236 14.57 11.50 20.42
C THR A 236 15.24 11.45 21.80
N ASN A 237 14.63 10.79 22.78
CA ASN A 237 15.23 10.63 24.11
C ASN A 237 16.23 9.46 24.17
N ASP A 238 16.24 8.60 23.16
CA ASP A 238 17.17 7.48 23.06
C ASP A 238 18.38 7.91 22.23
N THR A 239 19.56 7.86 22.82
CA THR A 239 20.84 8.20 22.17
C THR A 239 21.68 6.95 21.88
N ALA A 240 21.14 5.74 22.07
CA ALA A 240 21.90 4.50 21.91
C ALA A 240 22.09 4.10 20.43
N HIS A 241 21.23 4.58 19.54
CA HIS A 241 21.24 4.25 18.12
C HIS A 241 21.77 5.41 17.28
N GLU A 242 22.77 5.16 16.44
CA GLU A 242 23.29 6.13 15.47
C GLU A 242 22.36 6.21 14.24
N VAL A 243 21.21 6.88 14.42
CA VAL A 243 20.24 7.11 13.35
C VAL A 243 19.74 8.55 13.32
N LEU A 244 19.40 9.04 12.12
CA LEU A 244 18.77 10.34 11.97
C LEU A 244 17.26 10.24 12.20
N LEU A 245 16.74 11.01 13.15
CA LEU A 245 15.32 11.03 13.49
C LEU A 245 14.66 12.32 12.98
N PHE A 246 13.58 12.20 12.21
CA PHE A 246 12.79 13.33 11.76
C PHE A 246 11.30 13.13 11.98
N HIS A 247 10.58 14.23 12.14
CA HIS A 247 9.13 14.26 11.97
C HIS A 247 8.80 14.75 10.56
N VAL A 248 7.70 14.24 9.95
CA VAL A 248 7.27 14.61 8.59
C VAL A 248 7.10 16.13 8.38
N SER A 249 6.80 16.87 9.46
CA SER A 249 6.64 18.33 9.40
C SER A 249 7.94 19.14 9.49
N HIS A 250 9.10 18.53 9.77
CA HIS A 250 10.36 19.27 9.92
C HIS A 250 10.86 19.80 8.56
N ASP A 251 11.25 21.07 8.52
CA ASP A 251 11.77 21.70 7.29
C ASP A 251 13.13 21.11 6.88
N GLU A 252 13.97 20.79 7.87
CA GLU A 252 15.32 20.22 7.69
C GLU A 252 15.33 18.81 7.06
N LEU A 253 14.18 18.11 7.08
CA LEU A 253 14.05 16.78 6.50
C LEU A 253 14.37 16.80 5.01
N ILE A 254 13.85 17.77 4.25
CA ILE A 254 14.10 17.82 2.80
C ILE A 254 15.56 18.07 2.49
N GLU A 255 16.20 18.98 3.21
CA GLU A 255 17.63 19.28 3.03
C GLU A 255 18.50 18.05 3.29
N THR A 256 18.14 17.29 4.33
CA THR A 256 18.81 16.02 4.66
C THR A 256 18.56 14.97 3.58
N LEU A 257 17.33 14.79 3.10
CA LEU A 257 17.03 13.84 2.03
C LEU A 257 17.77 14.19 0.71
N VAL A 258 17.94 15.48 0.40
CA VAL A 258 18.76 15.91 -0.74
C VAL A 258 20.24 15.61 -0.51
N ARG A 259 20.77 15.91 0.69
CA ARG A 259 22.18 15.63 1.05
C ARG A 259 22.52 14.13 0.97
N HIS A 260 21.58 13.26 1.33
CA HIS A 260 21.75 11.81 1.31
C HIS A 260 21.39 11.17 -0.05
N LEU A 261 21.22 11.97 -1.11
CA LEU A 261 20.88 11.52 -2.47
C LEU A 261 19.56 10.73 -2.54
N VAL A 262 18.64 10.97 -1.61
CA VAL A 262 17.29 10.38 -1.62
C VAL A 262 16.39 11.18 -2.58
N LEU A 263 16.55 12.51 -2.59
CA LEU A 263 15.79 13.43 -3.41
C LEU A 263 16.69 14.19 -4.37
N GLU A 264 16.15 14.50 -5.54
CA GLU A 264 16.72 15.47 -6.47
C GLU A 264 15.73 16.61 -6.71
N SER A 265 16.27 17.82 -6.91
CA SER A 265 15.47 18.98 -7.27
C SER A 265 15.92 19.51 -8.64
N ASN A 266 14.99 19.57 -9.58
CA ASN A 266 15.20 20.30 -10.82
C ASN A 266 13.98 21.19 -11.06
N LEU A 267 13.96 22.33 -10.37
CA LEU A 267 12.84 23.27 -10.44
C LEU A 267 12.59 23.72 -11.89
N LYS A 268 13.66 23.91 -12.68
CA LYS A 268 13.55 24.39 -14.07
C LYS A 268 12.81 23.41 -14.99
N SER A 269 13.09 22.11 -14.88
CA SER A 269 12.34 21.11 -15.63
C SER A 269 10.95 20.88 -15.04
N SER A 270 10.81 21.00 -13.73
CA SER A 270 9.56 20.73 -13.01
C SER A 270 8.44 21.71 -13.37
N VAL A 271 8.73 23.00 -13.64
CA VAL A 271 7.69 23.97 -14.06
C VAL A 271 6.99 23.57 -15.36
N ARG A 272 7.65 22.81 -16.23
CA ARG A 272 7.07 22.33 -17.50
C ARG A 272 6.35 20.99 -17.35
N SER A 273 6.33 20.41 -16.15
CA SER A 273 5.73 19.10 -15.92
C SER A 273 4.21 19.20 -15.74
N SER A 274 3.49 18.15 -16.12
CA SER A 274 2.06 18.00 -15.80
C SER A 274 1.80 18.05 -14.29
N ARG A 275 2.76 17.59 -13.48
CA ARG A 275 2.71 17.64 -12.03
C ARG A 275 2.64 19.06 -11.48
N TYR A 276 3.47 19.96 -11.98
CA TYR A 276 3.42 21.36 -11.57
C TYR A 276 2.07 22.01 -11.93
N GLU A 277 1.56 21.76 -13.14
CA GLU A 277 0.23 22.26 -13.53
C GLU A 277 -0.89 21.73 -12.63
N ARG A 278 -0.87 20.45 -12.25
CA ARG A 278 -1.85 19.88 -11.31
C ARG A 278 -1.78 20.52 -9.94
N ILE A 279 -0.59 20.65 -9.37
CA ILE A 279 -0.39 21.28 -8.04
C ILE A 279 -0.86 22.72 -8.08
N LYS A 280 -0.53 23.46 -9.15
CA LYS A 280 -0.99 24.84 -9.36
C LYS A 280 -2.51 24.94 -9.39
N LYS A 281 -3.17 24.05 -10.13
CA LYS A 281 -4.63 23.99 -10.21
C LYS A 281 -5.27 23.60 -8.87
N HIS A 282 -4.66 22.69 -8.12
CA HIS A 282 -5.12 22.30 -6.79
C HIS A 282 -5.02 23.48 -5.81
N LEU A 283 -3.85 24.12 -5.69
CA LEU A 283 -3.66 25.30 -4.83
C LEU A 283 -4.61 26.44 -5.22
N PHE A 284 -4.82 26.65 -6.52
CA PHE A 284 -5.79 27.64 -7.00
C PHE A 284 -7.23 27.28 -6.59
N SER A 285 -7.61 26.00 -6.63
CA SER A 285 -8.94 25.54 -6.21
C SER A 285 -9.22 25.71 -4.72
N GLU A 286 -8.19 25.63 -3.86
CA GLU A 286 -8.32 25.85 -2.42
C GLU A 286 -8.63 27.32 -2.08
N GLU A 287 -8.13 28.26 -2.88
CA GLU A 287 -8.25 29.70 -2.65
C GLU A 287 -9.51 30.31 -3.33
N LEU A 288 -10.27 29.51 -4.09
CA LEU A 288 -11.49 29.92 -4.78
C LEU A 288 -12.69 30.00 -3.82
N THR A 289 -13.00 31.21 -3.34
CA THR A 289 -14.14 31.44 -2.42
C THR A 289 -15.41 31.95 -3.08
N LYS A 290 -15.31 32.70 -4.18
CA LYS A 290 -16.46 33.21 -4.95
C LYS A 290 -16.37 32.71 -6.40
N LYS A 291 -17.43 32.04 -6.87
CA LYS A 291 -17.48 31.45 -8.20
C LYS A 291 -18.85 31.59 -8.84
N GLU A 292 -18.86 31.96 -10.11
CA GLU A 292 -20.06 31.95 -10.98
C GLU A 292 -20.09 30.71 -11.88
N HIS A 293 -18.93 30.09 -12.11
CA HIS A 293 -18.74 28.93 -12.97
C HIS A 293 -18.30 27.72 -12.13
N SER A 294 -18.46 26.51 -12.67
CA SER A 294 -17.97 25.29 -12.00
C SER A 294 -16.43 25.31 -11.89
N ILE A 295 -15.87 24.68 -10.84
CA ILE A 295 -14.40 24.63 -10.68
C ILE A 295 -13.76 23.90 -11.85
N LYS A 296 -14.40 22.82 -12.33
CA LYS A 296 -13.94 22.08 -13.50
C LYS A 296 -13.77 22.97 -14.74
N GLU A 297 -14.80 23.73 -15.10
CA GLU A 297 -14.74 24.65 -16.26
C GLU A 297 -13.63 25.70 -16.08
N ILE A 298 -13.47 26.24 -14.87
CA ILE A 298 -12.42 27.22 -14.56
C ILE A 298 -11.03 26.60 -14.75
N LEU A 299 -10.83 25.36 -14.31
CA LEU A 299 -9.54 24.67 -14.37
C LEU A 299 -9.19 24.16 -15.79
N GLU A 300 -10.17 23.93 -16.64
CA GLU A 300 -9.99 23.48 -18.03
C GLU A 300 -9.83 24.64 -19.01
N ASN A 301 -10.57 25.73 -18.80
CA ASN A 301 -10.53 26.89 -19.68
C ASN A 301 -9.46 27.91 -19.25
N LYS A 302 -8.42 28.06 -20.08
CA LYS A 302 -7.31 29.00 -19.83
C LYS A 302 -7.76 30.45 -19.62
N LEU A 303 -8.82 30.91 -20.30
CA LEU A 303 -9.33 32.28 -20.17
C LEU A 303 -10.03 32.49 -18.83
N LEU A 304 -10.87 31.53 -18.42
CA LEU A 304 -11.52 31.56 -17.12
C LEU A 304 -10.49 31.48 -16.00
N PHE A 305 -9.56 30.54 -16.08
CA PHE A 305 -8.46 30.41 -15.11
C PHE A 305 -7.73 31.75 -14.90
N LYS A 306 -7.36 32.42 -15.99
CA LYS A 306 -6.69 33.72 -15.93
C LYS A 306 -7.58 34.81 -15.33
N LYS A 307 -8.85 34.90 -15.74
CA LYS A 307 -9.81 35.89 -15.21
C LYS A 307 -9.94 35.77 -13.69
N TYR A 308 -10.15 34.56 -13.18
CA TYR A 308 -10.29 34.32 -11.75
C TYR A 308 -8.98 34.52 -11.00
N LEU A 309 -7.84 34.11 -11.57
CA LEU A 309 -6.52 34.39 -10.99
C LEU A 309 -6.26 35.89 -10.88
N ASP A 310 -6.63 36.68 -11.89
CA ASP A 310 -6.48 38.14 -11.91
C ASP A 310 -7.39 38.86 -10.88
N GLN A 311 -8.47 38.22 -10.43
CA GLN A 311 -9.35 38.77 -9.39
C GLN A 311 -8.86 38.47 -7.97
N MET A 312 -7.90 37.56 -7.79
CA MET A 312 -7.38 37.20 -6.47
C MET A 312 -6.47 38.28 -5.87
N PRO A 313 -6.31 38.32 -4.53
CA PRO A 313 -5.34 39.17 -3.86
C PRO A 313 -3.90 38.93 -4.35
N LEU A 314 -3.06 39.96 -4.29
CA LEU A 314 -1.66 39.88 -4.77
C LEU A 314 -0.86 38.78 -4.06
N GLU A 315 -1.10 38.55 -2.78
CA GLU A 315 -0.43 37.51 -1.99
C GLU A 315 -0.73 36.11 -2.54
N VAL A 316 -2.00 35.83 -2.85
CA VAL A 316 -2.43 34.56 -3.44
C VAL A 316 -1.87 34.37 -4.86
N LYS A 317 -1.85 35.44 -5.67
CA LYS A 317 -1.21 35.41 -7.00
C LYS A 317 0.28 35.09 -6.91
N LYS A 318 0.99 35.70 -5.96
CA LYS A 318 2.41 35.41 -5.70
C LYS A 318 2.60 33.97 -5.26
N LYS A 319 1.73 33.46 -4.39
CA LYS A 319 1.75 32.07 -3.95
C LYS A 319 1.59 31.11 -5.12
N ILE A 320 0.61 31.32 -6.00
CA ILE A 320 0.26 30.38 -7.09
C ILE A 320 1.21 30.48 -8.30
N SER A 321 1.56 31.69 -8.73
CA SER A 321 2.37 31.94 -9.94
C SER A 321 3.82 32.30 -9.65
N GLY A 322 4.24 32.32 -8.39
CA GLY A 322 5.57 32.73 -7.96
C GLY A 322 6.70 31.94 -8.63
N THR A 323 6.51 30.64 -8.86
CA THR A 323 7.51 29.78 -9.53
C THR A 323 7.76 30.18 -10.98
N GLU A 324 6.71 30.49 -11.76
CA GLU A 324 6.85 30.98 -13.14
C GLU A 324 7.52 32.35 -13.18
N ILE A 325 7.08 33.26 -12.30
CA ILE A 325 7.60 34.62 -12.20
C ILE A 325 9.08 34.59 -11.82
N TYR A 326 9.48 33.71 -10.89
CA TYR A 326 10.87 33.52 -10.51
C TYR A 326 11.73 33.17 -11.72
N PHE A 327 11.35 32.16 -12.52
CA PHE A 327 12.13 31.79 -13.69
C PHE A 327 12.14 32.84 -14.80
N GLN A 328 11.06 33.61 -14.96
CA GLN A 328 11.03 34.74 -15.89
C GLN A 328 12.00 35.85 -15.45
N ARG A 329 12.04 36.16 -14.15
CA ARG A 329 12.92 37.19 -13.60
C ARG A 329 14.38 36.73 -13.48
N LEU A 330 14.62 35.43 -13.27
CA LEU A 330 15.96 34.84 -13.23
C LEU A 330 16.74 35.02 -14.54
N ILE A 331 16.03 35.18 -15.67
CA ILE A 331 16.64 35.51 -16.96
C ILE A 331 17.28 36.91 -16.94
N VAL A 332 16.66 37.85 -16.20
CA VAL A 332 17.05 39.26 -16.13
C VAL A 332 18.03 39.51 -14.97
N ASP A 333 17.77 38.90 -13.80
CA ASP A 333 18.59 39.03 -12.59
C ASP A 333 18.94 37.66 -12.02
N ARG A 334 20.24 37.34 -12.01
CA ARG A 334 20.76 36.05 -11.51
C ARG A 334 20.99 36.02 -10.00
N SER A 335 20.83 37.16 -9.31
CA SER A 335 21.04 37.27 -7.85
C SER A 335 19.78 37.00 -7.02
N LEU A 336 18.65 36.74 -7.67
CA LEU A 336 17.37 36.48 -7.03
C LEU A 336 17.43 35.23 -6.14
N LYS A 337 16.96 35.38 -4.90
CA LYS A 337 16.81 34.27 -3.97
C LYS A 337 15.51 33.51 -4.23
N LEU A 338 15.57 32.20 -4.20
CA LEU A 338 14.44 31.33 -4.53
C LEU A 338 13.33 31.44 -3.47
N GLU A 339 13.72 31.62 -2.21
CA GLU A 339 12.84 31.70 -1.04
C GLU A 339 11.96 32.94 -1.05
N GLU A 340 12.38 34.01 -1.72
CA GLU A 340 11.64 35.28 -1.78
C GLU A 340 10.48 35.25 -2.80
N PHE A 341 10.52 34.30 -3.74
CA PHE A 341 9.56 34.24 -4.85
C PHE A 341 8.76 32.93 -4.90
N VAL A 342 9.31 31.82 -4.41
CA VAL A 342 8.69 30.50 -4.52
C VAL A 342 8.14 30.08 -3.15
N ASP A 343 6.83 29.91 -3.10
CA ASP A 343 6.14 29.44 -1.90
C ASP A 343 6.70 28.09 -1.41
N THR A 344 6.73 27.92 -0.09
CA THR A 344 7.15 26.68 0.58
C THR A 344 6.49 25.43 0.01
N ALA A 345 5.20 25.50 -0.36
CA ALA A 345 4.46 24.38 -0.92
C ALA A 345 5.09 23.88 -2.22
N TYR A 346 5.50 24.78 -3.12
CA TYR A 346 6.18 24.40 -4.36
C TYR A 346 7.60 23.92 -4.13
N ARG A 347 8.34 24.57 -3.21
CA ARG A 347 9.71 24.14 -2.87
C ARG A 347 9.72 22.70 -2.41
N LYS A 348 8.80 22.32 -1.52
CA LYS A 348 8.68 20.94 -1.02
C LYS A 348 8.05 19.98 -2.03
N ALA A 349 6.98 20.38 -2.72
CA ALA A 349 6.23 19.47 -3.59
C ALA A 349 7.01 19.08 -4.85
N LEU A 350 7.86 19.96 -5.41
CA LEU A 350 8.51 19.72 -6.69
C LEU A 350 9.78 18.86 -6.61
N HIS A 351 10.15 18.40 -5.42
CA HIS A 351 11.15 17.34 -5.29
C HIS A 351 10.67 16.04 -5.92
N ARG A 352 11.62 15.24 -6.39
CA ARG A 352 11.39 13.89 -6.91
C ARG A 352 12.44 12.93 -6.34
N PRO A 353 12.14 11.63 -6.25
CA PRO A 353 13.13 10.62 -5.91
C PRO A 353 14.34 10.72 -6.83
N HIS A 354 15.53 10.50 -6.28
CA HIS A 354 16.76 10.54 -7.05
C HIS A 354 16.74 9.47 -8.16
N SER A 355 17.26 9.82 -9.33
CA SER A 355 17.22 8.97 -10.53
C SER A 355 17.92 7.62 -10.35
N SER A 356 18.93 7.54 -9.49
CA SER A 356 19.70 6.32 -9.19
C SER A 356 18.96 5.29 -8.33
N LEU A 357 17.81 5.64 -7.74
CA LEU A 357 17.08 4.73 -6.85
C LEU A 357 16.39 3.59 -7.63
N LEU A 358 16.27 2.44 -6.98
CA LEU A 358 15.45 1.32 -7.48
C LEU A 358 13.97 1.72 -7.50
N GLU A 359 13.16 1.05 -8.32
CA GLU A 359 11.75 1.40 -8.47
C GLU A 359 10.98 1.30 -7.15
N GLU A 360 11.21 0.24 -6.36
CA GLU A 360 10.62 0.05 -5.03
C GLU A 360 10.97 1.20 -4.07
N GLN A 361 12.23 1.67 -4.10
CA GLN A 361 12.67 2.82 -3.32
C GLN A 361 12.02 4.10 -3.83
N LYS A 362 11.88 4.29 -5.15
CA LYS A 362 11.20 5.45 -5.73
C LYS A 362 9.74 5.51 -5.28
N GLU A 363 9.01 4.39 -5.29
CA GLU A 363 7.64 4.32 -4.78
C GLU A 363 7.55 4.70 -3.30
N LEU A 364 8.47 4.21 -2.47
CA LEU A 364 8.54 4.55 -1.05
C LEU A 364 8.79 6.05 -0.83
N ILE A 365 9.74 6.63 -1.55
CA ILE A 365 10.06 8.06 -1.45
C ILE A 365 8.91 8.92 -2.01
N TRP A 366 8.22 8.47 -3.04
CA TRP A 366 7.01 9.14 -3.51
C TRP A 366 5.91 9.15 -2.45
N LYS A 367 5.73 8.04 -1.74
CA LYS A 367 4.81 7.96 -0.60
C LYS A 367 5.20 8.92 0.52
N LEU A 368 6.49 9.03 0.83
CA LEU A 368 7.00 10.00 1.80
C LEU A 368 6.69 11.44 1.36
N LEU A 369 6.98 11.79 0.10
CA LEU A 369 6.70 13.13 -0.45
C LEU A 369 5.20 13.46 -0.45
N ALA A 370 4.34 12.49 -0.77
CA ALA A 370 2.89 12.67 -0.73
C ALA A 370 2.38 13.00 0.69
N LYS A 371 3.03 12.45 1.72
CA LYS A 371 2.72 12.76 3.13
C LYS A 371 3.32 14.08 3.62
N ILE A 372 4.54 14.42 3.19
CA ILE A 372 5.17 15.71 3.52
C ILE A 372 4.38 16.88 2.91
N MET A 373 3.89 16.71 1.67
CA MET A 373 3.17 17.76 0.95
C MET A 373 2.00 17.20 0.15
N PRO A 374 0.81 17.01 0.79
CA PRO A 374 -0.37 16.41 0.17
C PRO A 374 -1.13 17.39 -0.73
N LYS A 375 -0.43 18.06 -1.66
CA LYS A 375 -0.98 19.08 -2.58
C LYS A 375 -1.10 18.61 -4.03
N ASP A 376 -0.73 17.36 -4.31
CA ASP A 376 -0.88 16.74 -5.61
C ASP A 376 -1.93 15.63 -5.55
N PRO A 377 -3.17 15.87 -6.02
CA PRO A 377 -4.27 14.92 -5.86
C PRO A 377 -4.01 13.58 -6.55
N LEU A 378 -3.24 13.56 -7.63
CA LEU A 378 -2.87 12.33 -8.34
C LEU A 378 -1.90 11.48 -7.52
N HIS A 379 -0.83 12.10 -6.98
CA HIS A 379 0.15 11.38 -6.16
C HIS A 379 -0.45 10.95 -4.83
N LEU A 380 -1.36 11.75 -4.28
CA LEU A 380 -2.13 11.36 -3.10
C LEU A 380 -2.95 10.10 -3.40
N TYR A 381 -3.64 10.03 -4.55
CA TYR A 381 -4.37 8.82 -4.95
C TYR A 381 -3.45 7.61 -5.19
N TRP A 382 -2.27 7.79 -5.79
CA TRP A 382 -1.36 6.69 -6.08
C TRP A 382 -0.65 6.13 -4.84
N TYR A 383 -0.15 7.00 -3.95
CA TYR A 383 0.75 6.60 -2.88
C TYR A 383 0.13 6.67 -1.46
N ASP A 384 -0.93 7.45 -1.26
CA ASP A 384 -1.65 7.54 0.02
C ASP A 384 -3.18 7.65 -0.18
N LYS A 385 -3.78 6.52 -0.60
CA LYS A 385 -5.23 6.41 -0.83
C LYS A 385 -6.07 6.81 0.38
N GLU A 386 -5.59 6.54 1.60
CA GLU A 386 -6.33 6.88 2.80
C GLU A 386 -6.43 8.39 2.99
N ALA A 387 -5.31 9.11 2.86
CA ALA A 387 -5.29 10.56 2.88
C ALA A 387 -6.11 11.15 1.72
N PHE A 388 -6.02 10.55 0.52
CA PHE A 388 -6.80 10.96 -0.64
C PHE A 388 -8.30 10.87 -0.38
N TYR A 389 -8.82 9.75 0.12
CA TYR A 389 -10.25 9.61 0.35
C TYR A 389 -10.77 10.58 1.41
N LYS A 390 -9.99 10.81 2.49
CA LYS A 390 -10.32 11.83 3.51
C LYS A 390 -10.38 13.23 2.92
N ALA A 391 -9.38 13.60 2.11
CA ALA A 391 -9.35 14.91 1.46
C ALA A 391 -10.50 15.06 0.43
N TYR A 392 -10.75 14.01 -0.36
CA TYR A 392 -11.75 13.98 -1.42
C TYR A 392 -13.17 14.26 -0.90
N GLU A 393 -13.51 13.75 0.29
CA GLU A 393 -14.80 14.02 0.93
C GLU A 393 -15.04 15.50 1.23
N THR A 394 -13.98 16.28 1.47
CA THR A 394 -14.08 17.72 1.76
C THR A 394 -14.11 18.60 0.51
N TRP A 395 -13.79 18.04 -0.65
CA TRP A 395 -13.67 18.79 -1.90
C TRP A 395 -15.01 19.13 -2.53
N ASP A 396 -15.04 20.25 -3.24
CA ASP A 396 -16.22 20.66 -4.01
C ASP A 396 -16.60 19.62 -5.08
N PRO A 397 -17.90 19.36 -5.31
CA PRO A 397 -18.34 18.33 -6.26
C PRO A 397 -17.83 18.48 -7.69
N THR A 398 -17.59 19.72 -8.15
CA THR A 398 -17.06 20.00 -9.49
C THR A 398 -15.54 19.85 -9.55
N TYR A 399 -14.85 20.10 -8.43
CA TYR A 399 -13.42 19.78 -8.32
C TYR A 399 -13.17 18.27 -8.25
N GLN A 400 -14.02 17.54 -7.53
CA GLN A 400 -14.01 16.08 -7.48
C GLN A 400 -14.06 15.42 -8.87
N GLU A 401 -14.88 15.95 -9.78
CA GLU A 401 -14.96 15.47 -11.17
C GLU A 401 -13.66 15.71 -11.95
N TRP A 402 -13.10 16.92 -11.83
CA TRP A 402 -11.82 17.25 -12.46
C TRP A 402 -10.70 16.32 -11.98
N VAL A 403 -10.63 16.02 -10.68
CA VAL A 403 -9.64 15.09 -10.13
C VAL A 403 -9.84 13.66 -10.66
N ILE A 404 -11.09 13.18 -10.74
CA ILE A 404 -11.38 11.85 -11.29
C ILE A 404 -10.90 11.74 -12.73
N GLU A 405 -11.21 12.72 -13.58
CA GLU A 405 -10.81 12.71 -14.98
C GLU A 405 -9.29 12.76 -15.14
N ASP A 406 -8.60 13.55 -14.30
CA ASP A 406 -7.15 13.60 -14.31
C ASP A 406 -6.53 12.26 -13.88
N ILE A 407 -7.06 11.60 -12.85
CA ILE A 407 -6.61 10.27 -12.42
C ILE A 407 -6.80 9.25 -13.56
N LEU A 408 -7.98 9.19 -14.16
CA LEU A 408 -8.27 8.26 -15.26
C LEU A 408 -7.35 8.49 -16.46
N ARG A 409 -7.12 9.75 -16.82
CA ARG A 409 -6.22 10.11 -17.92
C ARG A 409 -4.77 9.68 -17.66
N ASN A 410 -4.28 9.80 -16.43
CA ASN A 410 -2.92 9.43 -16.10
C ASN A 410 -2.75 7.91 -15.91
N ASN A 411 -3.74 7.20 -15.36
CA ASN A 411 -3.70 5.74 -15.23
C ASN A 411 -3.69 5.05 -16.59
N ASN A 412 -4.45 5.55 -17.57
CA ASN A 412 -4.47 5.00 -18.94
C ASN A 412 -3.17 5.21 -19.72
N ASN A 413 -2.29 6.11 -19.24
CA ASN A 413 -1.01 6.42 -19.85
C ASN A 413 0.18 5.76 -19.13
N GLN A 414 -0.05 4.94 -18.09
CA GLN A 414 1.01 4.11 -17.53
C GLN A 414 1.23 2.89 -18.44
N PRO A 415 2.46 2.61 -18.88
CA PRO A 415 2.75 1.31 -19.50
C PRO A 415 2.50 0.23 -18.44
N SER A 416 1.60 -0.68 -18.78
CA SER A 416 1.25 -1.89 -18.03
C SER A 416 2.45 -2.76 -17.68
#